data_AF-A0A533U7P1-F1
#
_entry.id   AF-A0A533U7P1-F1
#
_cell.length_a   1.000
_cell.length_b   1.000
_cell.length_c   1.000
_cell.angle_alpha   90.00
_cell.angle_beta   90.00
_cell.angle_gamma   90.00
#
_symmetry.space_group_name_H-M   'P 1'
#
loop_
_entity.id
_entity.type
_entity.pdbx_description
1 polymer ?
#
loop_
_entity_poly.entity_id
_entity_poly.type
_entity_poly.pdbx_seq_one_letter_code
_entity_poly.pdbx_strand_id
1 'polypeptide(L)' 'MQNDVMPGDFVSNRPYPSKYKKYSNLYRIKISDYYRLIYTIIGTSSDKVYLILAFLNHDEYNKLFGYKKS' A
#
# COMPACT_ATOMS: atom_id res chain seq x y z
N MET A 1 -17.23 1.41 19.89
CA MET A 1 -16.30 1.98 18.89
C MET A 1 -16.19 0.95 17.79
N GLN A 2 -16.67 1.26 16.59
CA GLN A 2 -16.60 0.32 15.47
C GLN A 2 -15.12 0.20 15.10
N ASN A 3 -14.54 -0.99 15.25
CA ASN A 3 -13.17 -1.24 14.86
C ASN A 3 -13.11 -1.18 13.34
N ASP A 4 -12.66 -0.06 12.77
CA ASP A 4 -12.36 0.04 11.35
C ASP A 4 -11.24 -0.96 11.03
N VAL A 5 -11.64 -2.15 10.59
CA VAL A 5 -10.70 -3.16 10.09
C VAL A 5 -10.11 -2.59 8.80
N MET A 6 -8.91 -2.02 8.89
CA MET A 6 -8.19 -1.55 7.71
C MET A 6 -7.71 -2.77 6.92
N PRO A 7 -8.15 -2.96 5.67
CA PRO A 7 -7.78 -4.14 4.91
C PRO A 7 -6.32 -4.06 4.47
N GLY A 8 -5.55 -5.10 4.79
CA GLY A 8 -4.17 -5.26 4.33
C GLY A 8 -3.10 -4.82 5.32
N ASP A 9 -1.86 -4.87 4.86
CA ASP A 9 -0.68 -4.66 5.70
C ASP A 9 -0.19 -3.21 5.58
N PHE A 10 0.11 -2.58 6.71
CA PHE A 10 0.87 -1.34 6.72
C PHE A 10 2.29 -1.60 6.21
N VAL A 11 2.75 -0.78 5.26
CA VAL A 11 4.10 -0.86 4.72
C VAL A 11 5.04 -0.12 5.67
N SER A 12 5.41 -0.79 6.77
CA SER A 12 6.27 -0.25 7.82
C SER A 12 7.76 -0.25 7.47
N ASN A 13 8.20 -1.18 6.63
CA ASN A 13 9.62 -1.48 6.47
C ASN A 13 10.13 -1.21 5.06
N ARG A 14 11.39 -0.77 5.00
CA ARG A 14 12.13 -0.54 3.76
C ARG A 14 12.24 -1.84 2.96
N PRO A 15 12.25 -1.74 1.63
CA PRO A 15 12.33 -0.52 0.83
C PRO A 15 10.98 0.19 0.62
N TYR A 16 10.92 1.48 1.00
CA TYR A 16 9.74 2.32 0.77
C TYR A 16 9.91 3.05 -0.57
N PRO A 17 8.99 2.88 -1.54
CA PRO A 17 9.15 3.43 -2.89
C PRO A 17 9.31 4.96 -2.87
N SER A 18 10.34 5.47 -3.55
CA SER A 18 10.64 6.91 -3.60
C SER A 18 9.44 7.75 -4.08
N LYS A 19 8.69 7.23 -5.05
CA LYS A 19 7.46 7.82 -5.61
C LYS A 19 6.38 8.11 -4.57
N TYR A 20 6.35 7.36 -3.46
CA TYR A 20 5.32 7.46 -2.43
C TYR A 20 5.80 8.09 -1.14
N LYS A 21 7.05 8.59 -1.06
CA LYS A 21 7.63 9.23 0.14
C LYS A 21 6.82 10.40 0.71
N LYS A 22 5.97 11.03 -0.11
CA LYS A 22 5.06 12.10 0.33
C LYS A 22 3.91 11.64 1.21
N TYR A 23 3.60 10.34 1.22
CA TYR A 23 2.57 9.75 2.07
C TYR A 23 3.24 9.19 3.33
N SER A 24 2.69 9.55 4.50
CA SER A 24 3.14 9.03 5.80
C SER A 24 2.64 7.62 6.10
N ASN A 25 1.63 7.18 5.34
CA ASN A 25 0.98 5.90 5.48
C ASN A 25 0.78 5.25 4.11
N LEU A 26 1.24 4.02 3.97
CA LEU A 26 1.04 3.22 2.77
C LEU A 26 0.58 1.85 3.20
N TYR A 27 -0.44 1.34 2.52
CA TYR A 27 -1.01 0.04 2.78
C TYR A 27 -0.92 -0.82 1.55
N ARG A 28 -0.76 -2.12 1.77
CA ARG A 28 -0.71 -3.14 0.73
C ARG A 28 -1.77 -4.20 1.00
N ILE A 29 -2.65 -4.41 0.03
CA ILE A 29 -3.56 -5.55 0.01
C ILE A 29 -3.01 -6.57 -0.99
N LYS A 30 -2.84 -7.82 -0.55
CA LYS A 30 -2.68 -8.95 -1.46
C LYS A 30 -4.06 -9.40 -1.89
N ILE A 31 -4.41 -9.19 -3.15
CA ILE A 31 -5.71 -9.60 -3.69
C ILE A 31 -5.69 -11.07 -4.09
N SER A 32 -4.54 -11.52 -4.58
CA SER A 32 -4.22 -12.92 -4.86
C SER A 32 -2.70 -13.10 -4.76
N ASP A 33 -2.21 -14.30 -5.08
CA ASP A 33 -0.76 -14.54 -5.19
C ASP A 33 -0.10 -13.65 -6.25
N TYR A 34 -0.87 -13.18 -7.23
CA TYR A 34 -0.40 -12.40 -8.37
C TYR A 34 -0.49 -10.90 -8.16
N TYR A 35 -1.59 -10.40 -7.58
CA TYR A 35 -1.89 -8.96 -7.56
C TYR A 35 -1.80 -8.31 -6.19
N ARG A 36 -1.27 -7.09 -6.17
CA ARG A 36 -1.14 -6.23 -4.99
C ARG A 36 -1.73 -4.86 -5.27
N LEU A 37 -2.64 -4.42 -4.40
CA LEU A 37 -3.17 -3.06 -4.39
C LEU A 37 -2.38 -2.23 -3.38
N ILE A 38 -1.87 -1.08 -3.83
CA ILE A 38 -1.21 -0.08 -2.99
C ILE A 38 -2.14 1.11 -2.84
N TYR A 39 -2.39 1.51 -1.61
CA TYR A 39 -3.24 2.65 -1.32
C TYR A 39 -2.75 3.44 -0.10
N THR A 40 -3.27 4.65 0.05
CA THR A 40 -3.07 5.51 1.21
C THR A 40 -4.42 6.00 1.72
N ILE A 41 -4.46 6.43 2.97
CA ILE A 41 -5.66 7.04 3.57
C ILE A 41 -5.34 8.49 3.87
N ILE A 42 -6.17 9.41 3.41
CA ILE A 42 -6.06 10.84 3.71
C ILE A 42 -7.35 11.32 4.37
N GLY A 43 -7.27 12.37 5.18
CA GLY A 43 -8.41 12.95 5.87
C GLY A 43 -8.35 12.81 7.40
N THR A 44 -9.49 12.93 8.06
CA THR A 44 -9.62 12.92 9.52
C THR A 44 -10.21 11.59 10.02
N SER A 45 -10.37 11.44 11.33
CA SER A 45 -11.00 10.24 11.90
C SER A 45 -12.45 10.04 11.45
N SER A 46 -13.18 11.12 11.15
CA SER A 46 -14.58 11.09 10.73
C SER A 46 -14.79 11.20 9.22
N ASP A 47 -13.77 11.64 8.47
CA ASP A 47 -13.83 11.82 7.02
C ASP A 47 -12.57 11.26 6.37
N LYS A 48 -12.60 9.96 6.07
CA LYS A 48 -11.47 9.22 5.49
C LYS A 48 -11.69 9.01 4.00
N VAL A 49 -10.70 9.37 3.20
CA VAL A 49 -10.65 9.05 1.77
C VAL A 49 -9.54 8.03 1.52
N TYR A 50 -9.93 6.91 0.91
CA TYR A 50 -9.01 5.86 0.48
C TYR A 50 -8.57 6.16 -0.96
N LEU A 51 -7.28 6.45 -1.13
CA LEU A 51 -6.71 6.74 -2.44
C LEU A 51 -5.92 5.54 -2.96
N ILE A 52 -6.42 4.91 -4.02
CA ILE A 52 -5.71 3.86 -4.74
C ILE A 52 -4.54 4.49 -5.50
N LEU A 53 -3.33 4.01 -5.24
CA LEU A 53 -2.09 4.52 -5.83
C LEU A 53 -1.57 3.64 -6.95
N ALA A 54 -1.77 2.32 -6.83
CA ALA A 54 -1.40 1.36 -7.86
C ALA A 54 -2.10 0.01 -7.67
N PHE A 55 -2.35 -0.68 -8.78
CA PHE A 55 -2.70 -2.09 -8.83
C PHE A 55 -1.64 -2.79 -9.68
N LEU A 56 -0.89 -3.71 -9.08
CA LEU A 56 0.36 -4.22 -9.63
C LEU A 56 0.39 -5.73 -9.58
N ASN A 57 0.98 -6.36 -10.59
CA ASN A 57 1.37 -7.76 -10.50
C ASN A 57 2.65 -7.93 -9.65
N HIS A 58 3.11 -9.17 -9.47
CA HIS A 58 4.28 -9.51 -8.66
C HIS A 58 5.57 -8.81 -9.13
N ASP A 59 5.82 -8.80 -10.43
CA ASP A 59 7.04 -8.25 -11.01
C ASP A 59 7.08 -6.73 -10.94
N GLU A 60 5.94 -6.08 -11.21
CA GLU A 60 5.79 -4.64 -11.09
C GLU A 60 5.94 -4.17 -9.64
N TYR A 61 5.36 -4.92 -8.70
CA TYR A 61 5.52 -4.67 -7.26
C TYR A 61 6.99 -4.77 -6.85
N ASN A 62 7.69 -5.83 -7.27
CA ASN A 62 9.11 -6.01 -6.97
C ASN A 62 9.95 -4.87 -7.53
N LYS A 63 9.69 -4.44 -8.78
CA LYS A 63 10.37 -3.30 -9.39
C LYS A 63 10.10 -1.99 -8.64
N LEU A 64 8.84 -1.72 -8.30
CA LEU A 64 8.44 -0.51 -7.58
C LEU A 64 9.11 -0.42 -6.20
N PHE A 65 9.18 -1.54 -5.49
CA PHE A 65 9.80 -1.62 -4.17
C PHE A 65 11.32 -1.84 -4.26
N GLY A 66 11.89 -2.15 -5.41
CA GLY A 66 13.33 -2.42 -5.55
C GLY A 66 13.75 -3.75 -4.93
N TYR A 67 12.84 -4.72 -4.84
CA TYR A 67 13.19 -6.09 -4.49
C TYR A 67 13.91 -6.75 -5.67
N LYS A 68 15.03 -7.43 -5.39
CA LYS A 68 15.69 -8.27 -6.39
C LYS A 68 14.83 -9.51 -6.62
N LYS A 69 14.68 -9.95 -7.88
CA LYS A 69 14.13 -11.28 -8.17
C LYS A 69 15.05 -12.31 -7.50
N SER A 70 14.53 -13.02 -6.51
CA SER A 70 15.15 -14.20 -5.89
C SER A 70 14.87 -15.41 -6.76
#